data_AF-A0A4U0V0S8-F1
#
_entry.id   AF-A0A4U0V0S8-F1
#
_cell.length_a   1.000
_cell.length_b   1.000
_cell.length_c   1.000
_cell.angle_alpha   90.00
_cell.angle_beta   90.00
_cell.angle_gamma   90.00
#
_symmetry.space_group_name_H-M   'P 1'
#
loop_
_entity.id
_entity.type
_entity.pdbx_description
1 polymer ?
#
loop_
_entity_poly.entity_id
_entity_poly.type
_entity_poly.pdbx_seq_one_letter_code
_entity_poly.pdbx_strand_id
1 'polypeptide(L)'
;MTVSFMFAIGDVSADLIDPSGQPWVAVVYRITGSQAATIVLILIMMFMFFFCAVNQVTTSSRQVFAFARDKGFPFHKFLSKVNAKGVPSNAVYVTLAFTCILALIIIGSTTAFNIILSVTATGLFTSYLIVIGTVLVRKLRKGSFPASRFEVPRTLGICANIIAMCFLIVAFVFLFFPAAPNPNAAGMNWGILIYGSVIIIALLDYTLRGRHEYDGPVSYIRRELDYVEVK
;
A
#
# COMPACT_ATOMS: atom_id res chain seq x y z
N MET A 1 3.93 -11.63 -16.73
CA MET A 1 2.76 -12.37 -16.24
C MET A 1 1.45 -11.83 -16.78
N THR A 2 1.13 -10.54 -16.62
CA THR A 2 -0.16 -9.97 -17.08
C THR A 2 -0.43 -10.21 -18.57
N VAL A 3 0.54 -9.95 -19.46
CA VAL A 3 0.38 -10.18 -20.90
C VAL A 3 0.08 -11.66 -21.20
N SER A 4 0.89 -12.57 -20.68
CA SER A 4 0.71 -14.02 -20.86
C SER A 4 -0.63 -14.53 -20.32
N PHE A 5 -1.08 -14.00 -19.16
CA PHE A 5 -2.36 -14.35 -18.58
C PHE A 5 -3.53 -13.84 -19.43
N MET A 6 -3.45 -12.61 -19.95
CA MET A 6 -4.46 -12.05 -20.85
C MET A 6 -4.58 -12.82 -22.17
N PHE A 7 -3.47 -13.35 -22.70
CA PHE A 7 -3.49 -14.23 -23.88
C PHE A 7 -4.14 -15.60 -23.60
N ALA A 8 -4.13 -16.04 -22.35
CA ALA A 8 -4.68 -17.34 -21.95
C ALA A 8 -6.11 -17.27 -21.38
N ILE A 9 -6.59 -16.06 -21.08
CA ILE A 9 -8.00 -15.83 -20.77
C ILE A 9 -8.83 -16.25 -21.98
N GLY A 10 -9.81 -17.11 -21.73
CA GLY A 10 -10.79 -17.54 -22.71
C GLY A 10 -12.08 -16.77 -22.51
N ASP A 11 -13.18 -17.50 -22.31
CA ASP A 11 -14.46 -16.89 -21.96
C ASP A 11 -14.45 -16.43 -20.49
N VAL A 12 -14.34 -15.11 -20.30
CA VAL A 12 -14.37 -14.46 -18.99
C VAL A 12 -15.65 -14.81 -18.23
N SER A 13 -16.78 -14.93 -18.92
CA SER A 13 -18.08 -15.23 -18.31
C SER A 13 -18.08 -16.62 -17.69
N ALA A 14 -17.49 -17.59 -18.39
CA ALA A 14 -17.34 -18.97 -17.92
C ALA A 14 -16.34 -19.05 -16.74
N ASP A 15 -15.23 -18.30 -16.82
CA ASP A 15 -14.21 -18.29 -15.76
C ASP A 15 -14.73 -17.65 -14.46
N LEU A 16 -15.63 -16.65 -14.55
CA LEU A 16 -16.23 -15.97 -13.40
C LEU A 16 -17.20 -16.85 -12.60
N ILE A 17 -17.79 -17.87 -13.23
CA ILE A 17 -18.75 -18.80 -12.60
C ILE A 17 -18.12 -20.17 -12.30
N ASP A 18 -16.80 -20.29 -12.43
CA ASP A 18 -16.11 -21.56 -12.24
C ASP A 18 -16.33 -22.14 -10.82
N PRO A 19 -16.59 -23.47 -10.69
CA PRO A 19 -16.85 -24.11 -9.41
C PRO A 19 -15.73 -23.97 -8.36
N SER A 20 -14.49 -23.69 -8.77
CA SER A 20 -13.38 -23.41 -7.84
C SER A 20 -13.58 -22.12 -7.04
N GLY A 21 -14.52 -21.26 -7.45
CA GLY A 21 -14.75 -19.94 -6.85
C GLY A 21 -13.62 -18.94 -7.09
N GLN A 22 -12.64 -19.29 -7.93
CA GLN A 22 -11.46 -18.48 -8.23
C GLN A 22 -11.18 -18.49 -9.74
N PRO A 23 -11.52 -17.43 -10.49
CA PRO A 23 -11.44 -17.42 -11.95
C PRO A 23 -10.05 -17.72 -12.52
N TRP A 24 -8.99 -17.35 -11.79
CA TRP A 24 -7.62 -17.62 -12.24
C TRP A 24 -7.25 -19.11 -12.23
N VAL A 25 -7.90 -19.93 -11.39
CA VAL A 25 -7.71 -21.38 -11.35
C VAL A 25 -8.23 -22.01 -12.64
N ALA A 26 -9.40 -21.56 -13.11
CA ALA A 26 -9.98 -21.98 -14.39
C ALA A 26 -9.04 -21.70 -15.57
N VAL A 27 -8.43 -20.51 -15.58
CA VAL A 27 -7.44 -20.13 -16.60
C VAL A 27 -6.22 -21.06 -16.58
N VAL A 28 -5.67 -21.38 -15.40
CA VAL A 28 -4.53 -22.31 -15.29
C VAL A 28 -4.92 -23.73 -15.74
N TYR A 29 -6.13 -24.18 -15.41
CA TYR A 29 -6.64 -25.47 -15.86
C TYR A 29 -6.74 -25.54 -17.39
N ARG A 30 -7.28 -24.49 -18.01
CA ARG A 30 -7.39 -24.39 -19.47
C ARG A 30 -6.03 -24.45 -20.16
N ILE A 31 -5.03 -23.75 -19.63
CA ILE A 31 -3.68 -23.74 -20.22
C ILE A 31 -3.02 -25.13 -20.11
N THR A 32 -3.17 -25.78 -18.96
CA THR A 32 -2.47 -27.05 -18.71
C THR A 32 -3.19 -28.27 -19.28
N GLY A 33 -4.51 -28.23 -19.42
CA GLY A 33 -5.33 -29.36 -19.87
C GLY A 33 -5.29 -30.58 -18.94
N SER A 34 -4.68 -30.47 -17.76
CA SER A 34 -4.44 -31.57 -16.84
C SER A 34 -4.69 -31.13 -15.40
N GLN A 35 -5.53 -31.90 -14.68
CA GLN A 35 -5.85 -31.62 -13.29
C GLN A 35 -4.61 -31.73 -12.39
N ALA A 36 -3.77 -32.75 -12.62
CA ALA A 36 -2.54 -32.94 -11.84
C ALA A 36 -1.57 -31.76 -12.01
N ALA A 37 -1.36 -31.31 -13.26
CA ALA A 37 -0.50 -30.16 -13.53
C ALA A 37 -1.05 -28.87 -12.90
N THR A 38 -2.37 -28.66 -12.99
CA THR A 38 -3.05 -27.50 -12.38
C THR A 38 -2.86 -27.47 -10.87
N ILE A 39 -3.08 -28.60 -10.19
CA ILE A 39 -2.92 -28.70 -8.74
C ILE A 39 -1.48 -28.37 -8.33
N VAL A 40 -0.48 -28.91 -9.02
CA VAL A 40 0.94 -28.60 -8.73
C VAL A 40 1.24 -27.11 -8.89
N LEU A 41 0.77 -26.47 -9.96
CA LEU A 41 0.97 -25.03 -10.18
C LEU A 41 0.27 -24.18 -9.12
N ILE A 42 -0.93 -24.57 -8.70
CA ILE A 42 -1.65 -23.90 -7.63
C ILE A 42 -0.90 -24.02 -6.30
N LEU A 43 -0.36 -25.20 -5.97
CA LEU A 43 0.43 -25.40 -4.76
C LEU A 43 1.69 -24.53 -4.74
N ILE A 44 2.38 -24.40 -5.88
CA ILE A 44 3.51 -23.49 -6.03
C ILE A 44 3.07 -22.04 -5.80
N MET A 45 1.94 -21.62 -6.37
CA MET A 45 1.41 -20.27 -6.18
C MET A 45 1.02 -20.00 -4.71
N MET A 46 0.38 -20.97 -4.04
CA MET A 46 0.06 -20.86 -2.61
C MET A 46 1.32 -20.69 -1.77
N PHE A 47 2.36 -21.47 -2.06
CA PHE A 47 3.66 -21.33 -1.39
C PHE A 47 4.26 -19.94 -1.61
N MET A 48 4.21 -19.40 -2.83
CA MET A 48 4.66 -18.03 -3.12
C MET A 48 3.85 -16.97 -2.38
N PHE A 49 2.52 -17.11 -2.29
CA PHE A 49 1.67 -16.19 -1.54
C PHE A 49 1.98 -16.17 -0.05
N PHE A 50 2.35 -17.32 0.54
CA PHE A 50 2.80 -17.39 1.92
C PHE A 50 4.04 -16.51 2.16
N PHE A 51 5.08 -16.64 1.31
CA PHE A 51 6.27 -15.78 1.44
C PHE A 51 5.98 -14.31 1.15
N CYS A 52 5.07 -14.02 0.22
CA CYS A 52 4.61 -12.66 -0.03
C CYS A 52 3.97 -12.06 1.24
N ALA A 53 3.08 -12.80 1.91
CA ALA A 53 2.46 -12.35 3.16
C ALA A 53 3.50 -12.08 4.26
N VAL A 54 4.49 -12.97 4.42
CA VAL A 54 5.60 -12.77 5.38
C VAL A 54 6.39 -11.50 5.06
N ASN A 55 6.71 -11.27 3.78
CA ASN A 55 7.43 -10.07 3.35
C ASN A 55 6.61 -8.78 3.59
N GLN A 56 5.30 -8.82 3.32
CA GLN A 56 4.41 -7.68 3.54
C GLN A 56 4.29 -7.32 5.02
N VAL A 57 4.16 -8.29 5.92
CA VAL A 57 4.16 -8.05 7.38
C VAL A 57 5.51 -7.49 7.84
N THR A 58 6.61 -8.01 7.31
CA THR A 58 7.96 -7.52 7.62
C THR A 58 8.16 -6.07 7.18
N THR A 59 7.70 -5.73 5.97
CA THR A 59 7.80 -4.37 5.43
C THR A 59 6.92 -3.39 6.21
N SER A 60 5.65 -3.76 6.44
CA SER A 60 4.69 -2.93 7.15
C SER A 60 5.12 -2.66 8.60
N SER A 61 5.61 -3.67 9.31
CA SER A 61 6.11 -3.50 10.68
C SER A 61 7.33 -2.59 10.78
N ARG A 62 8.23 -2.60 9.77
CA ARG A 62 9.36 -1.65 9.70
C ARG A 62 8.90 -0.21 9.44
N GLN A 63 7.86 -0.01 8.63
CA GLN A 63 7.26 1.30 8.41
C GLN A 63 6.61 1.83 9.69
N VAL A 64 5.83 1.00 10.39
CA VAL A 64 5.22 1.34 11.68
C VAL A 64 6.30 1.67 12.71
N PHE A 65 7.35 0.86 12.80
CA PHE A 65 8.49 1.12 13.68
C PHE A 65 9.18 2.44 13.37
N ALA A 66 9.51 2.70 12.09
CA ALA A 66 10.19 3.93 11.70
C ALA A 66 9.36 5.17 12.05
N PHE A 67 8.05 5.12 11.80
CA PHE A 67 7.15 6.21 12.13
C PHE A 67 6.96 6.37 13.65
N ALA A 68 6.89 5.26 14.40
CA ALA A 68 6.84 5.28 15.85
C ALA A 68 8.14 5.81 16.48
N ARG A 69 9.32 5.46 15.95
CA ARG A 69 10.61 5.99 16.42
C ARG A 69 10.64 7.51 16.35
N ASP A 70 10.05 8.08 15.30
CA ASP A 70 9.95 9.52 15.08
C ASP A 70 8.75 10.14 15.81
N LYS A 71 8.16 9.42 16.79
CA LYS A 71 6.96 9.79 17.58
C LYS A 71 5.69 10.05 16.76
N GLY A 72 5.66 9.58 15.52
CA GLY A 72 4.54 9.76 14.59
C GLY A 72 3.30 8.92 14.91
N PHE A 73 3.44 7.82 15.67
CA PHE A 73 2.33 6.89 15.96
C PHE A 73 1.89 6.95 17.44
N PRO A 74 0.61 6.75 17.76
CA PRO A 74 0.18 6.57 19.15
C PRO A 74 0.89 5.36 19.80
N PHE A 75 1.15 5.39 21.10
CA PHE A 75 1.92 4.34 21.78
C PHE A 75 3.35 4.14 21.21
N HIS A 76 3.95 5.21 20.68
CA HIS A 76 5.28 5.16 20.05
C HIS A 76 6.33 4.46 20.92
N LYS A 77 6.35 4.68 22.25
CA LYS A 77 7.30 4.06 23.18
C LYS A 77 7.27 2.53 23.16
N PHE A 78 6.10 1.93 22.92
CA PHE A 78 5.95 0.49 22.82
C PHE A 78 6.36 -0.03 21.44
N LEU A 79 5.92 0.66 20.38
CA LEU A 79 6.15 0.26 18.99
C LEU A 79 7.58 0.52 18.50
N SER A 80 8.26 1.50 19.07
CA SER A 80 9.65 1.84 18.75
C SER A 80 10.67 0.99 19.52
N LYS A 81 10.23 -0.01 20.30
CA LYS A 81 11.15 -0.89 21.05
C LYS A 81 11.72 -1.97 20.14
N VAL A 82 13.05 -2.06 20.11
CA VAL A 82 13.79 -3.12 19.41
C VAL A 82 14.31 -4.15 20.39
N ASN A 83 14.42 -5.41 19.94
CA ASN A 83 15.05 -6.47 20.69
C ASN A 83 16.59 -6.47 20.49
N ALA A 84 17.30 -7.38 21.18
CA ALA A 84 18.76 -7.50 21.10
C ALA A 84 19.30 -7.78 19.69
N LYS A 85 18.47 -8.27 18.76
CA LYS A 85 18.83 -8.54 17.36
C LYS A 85 18.49 -7.38 16.43
N GLY A 86 18.09 -6.22 16.96
CA GLY A 86 17.70 -5.04 16.18
C GLY A 86 16.35 -5.17 15.48
N VAL A 87 15.52 -6.15 15.87
CA VAL A 87 14.20 -6.38 15.25
C VAL A 87 13.12 -5.71 16.12
N PRO A 88 12.21 -4.91 15.53
CA PRO A 88 11.11 -4.29 16.26
C PRO A 88 9.95 -5.28 16.51
N SER A 89 10.17 -6.26 17.40
CA SER A 89 9.22 -7.36 17.67
C SER A 89 7.81 -6.86 17.99
N ASN A 90 7.68 -5.79 18.78
CA ASN A 90 6.36 -5.24 19.14
C ASN A 90 5.58 -4.74 17.92
N ALA A 91 6.24 -4.03 17.00
CA ALA A 91 5.62 -3.58 15.76
C ALA A 91 5.24 -4.77 14.87
N VAL A 92 6.04 -5.84 14.85
CA VAL A 92 5.73 -7.08 14.12
C VAL A 92 4.45 -7.73 14.67
N TYR A 93 4.36 -7.94 15.98
CA TYR A 93 3.18 -8.57 16.59
C TYR A 93 1.90 -7.75 16.38
N VAL A 94 1.96 -6.43 16.54
CA VAL A 94 0.81 -5.55 16.31
C VAL A 94 0.36 -5.58 14.84
N THR A 95 1.33 -5.49 13.91
CA THR A 95 1.03 -5.55 12.47
C THR A 95 0.42 -6.89 12.09
N LEU A 96 0.96 -7.99 12.59
CA LEU A 96 0.44 -9.33 12.34
C LEU A 96 -0.97 -9.50 12.90
N ALA A 97 -1.18 -9.13 14.18
CA ALA A 97 -2.49 -9.23 14.82
C ALA A 97 -3.55 -8.42 14.07
N PHE A 98 -3.24 -7.17 13.70
CA PHE A 98 -4.14 -6.33 12.93
C PHE A 98 -4.45 -6.92 11.54
N THR A 99 -3.44 -7.46 10.85
CA THR A 99 -3.62 -8.11 9.54
C THR A 99 -4.52 -9.34 9.66
N CYS A 100 -4.32 -10.19 10.69
CA CYS A 100 -5.19 -11.34 10.95
C CYS A 100 -6.63 -10.92 11.24
N ILE A 101 -6.85 -9.88 12.04
CA ILE A 101 -8.19 -9.36 12.33
C ILE A 101 -8.88 -8.89 11.06
N LEU A 102 -8.18 -8.12 10.20
CA LEU A 102 -8.72 -7.68 8.92
C LEU A 102 -9.02 -8.85 7.97
N ALA A 103 -8.19 -9.90 7.98
CA ALA A 103 -8.42 -11.08 7.16
C ALA A 103 -9.69 -11.84 7.56
N LEU A 104 -10.07 -11.83 8.85
CA LEU A 104 -11.30 -12.48 9.34
C LEU A 104 -12.59 -11.82 8.85
N ILE A 105 -12.54 -10.57 8.35
CA ILE A 105 -13.71 -9.83 7.87
C ILE A 105 -14.41 -10.56 6.72
N ILE A 106 -13.65 -11.31 5.91
CA ILE A 106 -14.19 -12.10 4.79
C ILE A 106 -15.23 -13.13 5.24
N ILE A 107 -15.16 -13.63 6.48
CA ILE A 107 -16.12 -14.59 7.04
C ILE A 107 -17.49 -13.94 7.22
N GLY A 108 -17.54 -12.66 7.59
CA GLY A 108 -18.78 -11.92 7.79
C GLY A 108 -19.31 -11.29 6.51
N SER A 109 -18.45 -10.74 5.66
CA SER A 109 -18.85 -10.08 4.42
C SER A 109 -17.72 -9.98 3.40
N THR A 110 -17.92 -10.58 2.23
CA THR A 110 -17.03 -10.42 1.06
C THR A 110 -17.05 -8.98 0.54
N THR A 111 -18.20 -8.29 0.60
CA THR A 111 -18.31 -6.86 0.26
C THR A 111 -17.44 -6.00 1.16
N ALA A 112 -17.52 -6.19 2.49
CA ALA A 112 -16.70 -5.42 3.43
C ALA A 112 -15.20 -5.66 3.21
N PHE A 113 -14.81 -6.91 2.95
CA PHE A 113 -13.43 -7.25 2.61
C PHE A 113 -12.96 -6.57 1.31
N ASN A 114 -13.78 -6.58 0.26
CA ASN A 114 -13.48 -5.92 -1.00
C ASN A 114 -13.33 -4.40 -0.84
N ILE A 115 -14.15 -3.77 0.00
CA ILE A 115 -14.00 -2.33 0.29
C ILE A 115 -12.64 -2.05 0.94
N ILE A 116 -12.17 -2.90 1.86
CA ILE A 116 -10.84 -2.76 2.48
C ILE A 116 -9.73 -2.84 1.43
N LEU A 117 -9.82 -3.79 0.49
CA LEU A 117 -8.87 -3.90 -0.62
C LEU A 117 -8.84 -2.62 -1.48
N SER A 118 -10.00 -2.06 -1.80
CA SER A 118 -10.10 -0.77 -2.51
C SER A 118 -9.43 0.37 -1.75
N VAL A 119 -9.60 0.43 -0.43
CA VAL A 119 -8.97 1.45 0.43
C VAL A 119 -7.44 1.27 0.46
N THR A 120 -6.93 0.03 0.50
CA THR A 120 -5.49 -0.23 0.42
C THR A 120 -4.88 0.28 -0.89
N ALA A 121 -5.52 0.00 -2.03
CA ALA A 121 -5.07 0.51 -3.33
C ALA A 121 -5.10 2.05 -3.40
N THR A 122 -6.16 2.64 -2.85
CA THR A 122 -6.34 4.09 -2.77
C THR A 122 -5.25 4.75 -1.92
N GLY A 123 -4.91 4.14 -0.77
CA GLY A 123 -3.81 4.59 0.10
C GLY A 123 -2.46 4.56 -0.62
N LEU A 124 -2.20 3.52 -1.41
CA LEU A 124 -0.98 3.41 -2.22
C LEU A 124 -0.88 4.54 -3.25
N PHE A 125 -1.96 4.81 -3.99
CA PHE A 125 -1.98 5.91 -4.97
C PHE A 125 -1.84 7.27 -4.29
N THR A 126 -2.45 7.46 -3.13
CA THR A 126 -2.27 8.68 -2.31
C THR A 126 -0.80 8.87 -1.96
N SER A 127 -0.12 7.82 -1.50
CA SER A 127 1.32 7.88 -1.18
C SER A 127 2.16 8.29 -2.39
N TYR A 128 1.87 7.73 -3.57
CA TYR A 128 2.59 8.10 -4.80
C TYR A 128 2.30 9.53 -5.24
N LEU A 129 1.05 9.99 -5.14
CA LEU A 129 0.68 11.37 -5.43
C LEU A 129 1.42 12.36 -4.52
N ILE A 130 1.54 12.07 -3.22
CA ILE A 130 2.28 12.92 -2.27
C ILE A 130 3.76 12.97 -2.63
N VAL A 131 4.40 11.82 -2.88
CA VAL A 131 5.84 11.76 -3.20
C VAL A 131 6.14 12.46 -4.52
N ILE A 132 5.40 12.13 -5.59
CA ILE A 132 5.61 12.73 -6.91
C ILE A 132 5.30 14.23 -6.86
N GLY A 133 4.24 14.63 -6.16
CA GLY A 133 3.85 16.02 -5.98
C GLY A 133 4.91 16.85 -5.26
N THR A 134 5.47 16.35 -4.15
CA THR A 134 6.53 17.05 -3.41
C THR A 134 7.80 17.21 -4.24
N VAL A 135 8.19 16.17 -4.99
CA VAL A 135 9.33 16.23 -5.93
C VAL A 135 9.06 17.21 -7.07
N LEU A 136 7.85 17.20 -7.64
CA LEU A 136 7.45 18.11 -8.71
C LEU A 136 7.48 19.57 -8.24
N VAL A 137 6.90 19.88 -7.07
CA VAL A 137 6.93 21.23 -6.49
C VAL A 137 8.37 21.68 -6.27
N ARG A 138 9.25 20.82 -5.74
CA ARG A 138 10.67 21.14 -5.56
C ARG A 138 11.38 21.39 -6.90
N LYS A 139 11.10 20.57 -7.92
CA LYS A 139 11.60 20.77 -9.30
C LYS A 139 11.02 22.01 -9.97
N LEU A 140 9.83 22.50 -9.63
CA LEU A 140 9.28 23.74 -10.18
C LEU A 140 9.91 24.96 -9.50
N ARG A 141 10.12 24.91 -8.19
CA ARG A 141 10.73 25.97 -7.37
C ARG A 141 12.25 26.12 -7.54
N LYS A 142 12.88 25.39 -8.47
CA LYS A 142 14.35 25.39 -8.63
C LYS A 142 15.11 24.98 -7.36
N GLY A 143 14.51 24.15 -6.51
CA GLY A 143 15.21 23.57 -5.36
C GLY A 143 16.30 22.59 -5.78
N SER A 144 17.41 22.58 -5.07
CA SER A 144 18.48 21.58 -5.24
C SER A 144 18.04 20.22 -4.69
N PHE A 145 18.54 19.15 -5.31
CA PHE A 145 18.42 17.79 -4.77
C PHE A 145 19.78 17.36 -4.21
N PRO A 146 19.82 16.41 -3.26
CA PRO A 146 21.07 15.75 -2.90
C PRO A 146 21.74 15.14 -4.13
N ALA A 147 23.06 15.11 -4.17
CA ALA A 147 23.81 14.54 -5.29
C ALA A 147 23.36 13.10 -5.56
N SER A 148 22.98 12.80 -6.81
CA SER A 148 22.53 11.47 -7.22
C SER A 148 23.48 10.88 -8.26
N ARG A 149 23.70 9.56 -8.20
CA ARG A 149 24.45 8.83 -9.24
C ARG A 149 23.69 8.76 -10.56
N PHE A 150 22.37 8.98 -10.52
CA PHE A 150 21.50 8.98 -11.68
C PHE A 150 20.58 10.20 -11.63
N GLU A 151 20.75 11.11 -12.60
CA GLU A 151 19.98 12.33 -12.68
C GLU A 151 19.25 12.41 -14.02
N VAL A 152 17.92 12.44 -13.95
CA VAL A 152 17.09 12.67 -15.13
C VAL A 152 17.10 14.17 -15.45
N PRO A 153 17.24 14.58 -16.73
CA PRO A 153 17.13 15.96 -17.14
C PRO A 153 15.87 16.61 -16.55
N ARG A 154 16.00 17.84 -16.05
CA ARG A 154 14.96 18.46 -15.24
C ARG A 154 13.63 18.58 -15.98
N THR A 155 13.66 18.98 -17.24
CA THR A 155 12.48 19.11 -18.10
C THR A 155 11.77 17.77 -18.26
N LEU A 156 12.53 16.71 -18.61
CA LEU A 156 12.00 15.35 -18.74
C LEU A 156 11.39 14.85 -17.43
N GLY A 157 12.07 15.08 -16.30
CA GLY A 157 11.55 14.71 -14.99
C GLY A 157 10.28 15.46 -14.59
N ILE A 158 10.14 16.73 -14.97
CA ILE A 158 8.89 17.49 -14.75
C ILE A 158 7.76 16.92 -15.60
N CYS A 159 7.99 16.70 -16.90
CA CYS A 159 6.98 16.12 -17.79
C CYS A 159 6.53 14.73 -17.32
N ALA A 160 7.48 13.86 -16.97
CA ALA A 160 7.18 12.52 -16.46
C ALA A 160 6.36 12.57 -15.17
N ASN A 161 6.72 13.45 -14.22
CA ASN A 161 5.97 13.62 -12.99
C ASN A 161 4.54 14.14 -13.23
N ILE A 162 4.35 15.08 -14.15
CA ILE A 162 3.01 15.59 -14.50
C ILE A 162 2.17 14.48 -15.11
N ILE A 163 2.70 13.75 -16.10
CA ILE A 163 1.99 12.63 -16.73
C ILE A 163 1.61 11.57 -15.69
N ALA A 164 2.55 11.20 -14.81
CA ALA A 164 2.31 10.24 -13.74
C ALA A 164 1.22 10.73 -12.78
N MET A 165 1.23 12.01 -12.39
CA MET A 165 0.18 12.58 -11.54
C MET A 165 -1.17 12.59 -12.22
N CYS A 166 -1.27 13.00 -13.49
CA CYS A 166 -2.52 12.98 -14.24
C CYS A 166 -3.09 11.56 -14.29
N PHE A 167 -2.27 10.56 -14.61
CA PHE A 167 -2.68 9.16 -14.61
C PHE A 167 -3.13 8.69 -13.23
N LEU A 168 -2.36 8.96 -12.18
CA LEU A 168 -2.68 8.54 -10.81
C LEU A 168 -3.94 9.22 -10.28
N ILE A 169 -4.20 10.48 -10.61
CA ILE A 169 -5.43 11.19 -10.22
C ILE A 169 -6.64 10.52 -10.87
N VAL A 170 -6.57 10.26 -12.17
CA VAL A 170 -7.65 9.56 -12.88
C VAL A 170 -7.89 8.20 -12.24
N ALA A 171 -6.84 7.38 -12.11
CA ALA A 171 -6.95 6.05 -11.53
C ALA A 171 -7.46 6.07 -10.07
N PHE A 172 -7.04 7.06 -9.27
CA PHE A 172 -7.51 7.28 -7.90
C PHE A 172 -9.02 7.54 -7.84
N VAL A 173 -9.57 8.35 -8.75
CA VAL A 173 -11.02 8.59 -8.82
C VAL A 173 -11.77 7.30 -9.18
N PHE A 174 -11.27 6.54 -10.15
CA PHE A 174 -11.88 5.27 -10.57
C PHE A 174 -11.88 4.20 -9.46
N LEU A 175 -10.95 4.23 -8.50
CA LEU A 175 -10.93 3.27 -7.38
C LEU A 175 -12.14 3.40 -6.44
N PHE A 176 -12.83 4.53 -6.46
CA PHE A 176 -14.08 4.73 -5.69
C PHE A 176 -15.34 4.39 -6.48
N PHE A 177 -15.22 4.07 -7.77
CA PHE A 177 -16.38 3.74 -8.57
C PHE A 177 -16.88 2.32 -8.23
N PRO A 178 -18.20 2.09 -8.31
CA PRO A 178 -18.77 0.76 -8.21
C PRO A 178 -18.39 -0.09 -9.44
N ALA A 179 -18.47 -1.41 -9.31
CA ALA A 179 -18.17 -2.34 -10.41
C ALA A 179 -19.18 -2.28 -11.57
N ALA A 180 -20.40 -1.77 -11.31
CA ALA A 180 -21.48 -1.66 -12.28
C ALA A 180 -22.20 -0.29 -12.17
N PRO A 181 -22.78 0.22 -13.26
CA PRO A 181 -23.56 1.45 -13.23
C PRO A 181 -24.84 1.29 -12.40
N ASN A 182 -25.29 2.37 -11.77
CA ASN A 182 -26.48 2.42 -10.91
C ASN A 182 -26.49 1.35 -9.79
N PRO A 183 -25.46 1.30 -8.92
CA PRO A 183 -25.44 0.33 -7.83
C PRO A 183 -26.57 0.63 -6.83
N ASN A 184 -27.17 -0.42 -6.27
CA ASN A 184 -27.92 -0.28 -5.04
C ASN A 184 -26.96 -0.08 -3.84
N ALA A 185 -27.49 0.23 -2.66
CA ALA A 185 -26.65 0.48 -1.48
C ALA A 185 -25.72 -0.68 -1.11
N ALA A 186 -26.12 -1.93 -1.39
CA ALA A 186 -25.32 -3.13 -1.14
C ALA A 186 -24.19 -3.33 -2.17
N GLY A 187 -24.39 -2.90 -3.41
CA GLY A 187 -23.41 -2.98 -4.50
C GLY A 187 -22.52 -1.73 -4.63
N MET A 188 -22.73 -0.71 -3.79
CA MET A 188 -21.96 0.51 -3.81
C MET A 188 -20.56 0.30 -3.21
N ASN A 189 -19.55 0.89 -3.83
CA ASN A 189 -18.20 0.93 -3.28
C ASN A 189 -18.11 2.02 -2.21
N TRP A 190 -18.32 1.64 -0.95
CA TRP A 190 -18.19 2.54 0.21
C TRP A 190 -16.74 2.85 0.59
N GLY A 191 -15.76 2.56 -0.28
CA GLY A 191 -14.34 2.82 -0.05
C GLY A 191 -14.04 4.28 0.25
N ILE A 192 -14.77 5.23 -0.35
CA ILE A 192 -14.59 6.66 -0.09
C ILE A 192 -14.93 7.03 1.35
N LEU A 193 -15.95 6.40 1.94
CA LEU A 193 -16.36 6.63 3.33
C LEU A 193 -15.28 6.13 4.28
N ILE A 194 -14.80 4.90 4.09
CA ILE A 194 -13.77 4.31 4.94
C ILE A 194 -12.45 5.07 4.79
N TYR A 195 -12.03 5.35 3.55
CA TYR A 195 -10.84 6.15 3.27
C TYR A 195 -10.92 7.54 3.92
N GLY A 196 -12.03 8.26 3.72
CA GLY A 196 -12.25 9.57 4.33
C GLY A 196 -12.20 9.51 5.86
N SER A 197 -12.79 8.48 6.46
CA SER A 197 -12.75 8.27 7.91
C SER A 197 -11.32 8.07 8.41
N VAL A 198 -10.51 7.26 7.71
CA VAL A 198 -9.10 7.04 8.06
C VAL A 198 -8.29 8.34 7.95
N ILE A 199 -8.51 9.14 6.90
CA ILE A 199 -7.84 10.44 6.75
C ILE A 199 -8.24 11.40 7.87
N ILE A 200 -9.53 11.48 8.22
CA ILE A 200 -10.01 12.33 9.31
C ILE A 200 -9.36 11.90 10.63
N ILE A 201 -9.33 10.61 10.95
CA ILE A 201 -8.68 10.10 12.17
C ILE A 201 -7.19 10.45 12.19
N ALA A 202 -6.49 10.29 11.06
CA ALA A 202 -5.07 10.63 10.95
C ALA A 202 -4.82 12.14 11.13
N LEU A 203 -5.68 13.00 10.56
CA LEU A 203 -5.60 14.45 10.74
C LEU A 203 -5.91 14.87 12.18
N LEU A 204 -6.87 14.21 12.84
CA LEU A 204 -7.16 14.43 14.26
C LEU A 204 -5.98 14.03 15.14
N ASP A 205 -5.38 12.86 14.96
CA ASP A 205 -4.18 12.46 15.72
C ASP A 205 -3.01 13.42 15.45
N TYR A 206 -2.81 13.85 14.21
CA TYR A 206 -1.79 14.84 13.88
C TYR A 206 -2.03 16.20 14.55
N THR A 207 -3.25 16.71 14.51
CA THR A 207 -3.58 18.03 15.08
C THR A 207 -3.58 18.04 16.61
N LEU A 208 -3.97 16.94 17.26
CA LEU A 208 -4.03 16.83 18.72
C LEU A 208 -2.67 16.49 19.34
N ARG A 209 -1.93 15.55 18.74
CA ARG A 209 -0.68 14.99 19.30
C ARG A 209 0.52 15.21 18.38
N GLY A 210 0.39 14.80 17.12
CA GLY A 210 1.50 14.73 16.16
C GLY A 210 2.24 16.05 15.99
N ARG A 211 1.54 17.17 15.82
CA ARG A 211 2.16 18.51 15.63
C ARG A 211 3.01 19.00 16.80
N HIS A 212 2.87 18.39 17.98
CA HIS A 212 3.58 18.77 19.20
C HIS A 212 4.71 17.79 19.55
N GLU A 213 4.56 16.52 19.21
CA GLU A 213 5.52 15.47 19.58
C GLU A 213 6.37 14.97 18.41
N TYR A 214 5.90 15.09 17.17
CA TYR A 214 6.56 14.53 15.99
C TYR A 214 7.84 15.31 15.63
N ASP A 215 8.96 14.60 15.65
CA ASP A 215 10.25 15.11 15.22
C ASP A 215 10.67 14.36 13.96
N GLY A 216 10.76 15.07 12.83
CA GLY A 216 11.13 14.46 11.56
C GLY A 216 12.60 13.98 11.53
N PRO A 217 12.95 12.98 10.72
CA PRO A 217 14.32 12.45 10.66
C PRO A 217 15.38 13.52 10.28
N VAL A 218 14.99 14.55 9.53
CA VAL A 218 15.88 15.66 9.13
C VAL A 218 16.15 16.63 10.29
N SER A 219 15.23 16.81 11.23
CA SER A 219 15.47 17.69 12.38
C SER A 219 16.48 17.11 13.35
N TYR A 220 16.53 15.78 13.51
CA TYR A 220 17.55 15.10 14.32
C TYR A 220 18.97 15.32 13.78
N ILE A 221 19.18 15.07 12.49
CA ILE A 221 20.50 15.21 11.85
C ILE A 221 20.97 16.67 11.88
N ARG A 222 20.08 17.63 11.59
CA ARG A 222 20.43 19.05 11.64
C ARG A 222 20.80 19.49 13.06
N ARG A 223 20.07 19.03 14.07
CA ARG A 223 20.35 19.35 15.47
C ARG A 223 21.69 18.79 15.93
N GLU A 224 22.07 17.57 15.50
CA GLU A 224 23.41 17.02 15.77
C GLU A 224 24.52 17.82 15.08
N LEU A 225 24.32 18.27 13.84
CA LEU A 225 25.29 19.14 13.14
C LEU A 225 25.46 20.49 13.86
N ASP A 226 24.36 21.12 14.27
CA ASP A 226 24.39 22.38 15.03
C ASP A 226 25.14 22.20 16.38
N TYR A 227 25.08 21.02 17.01
CA TYR A 227 25.87 20.72 18.22
C TYR A 227 27.37 20.53 17.95
N VAL A 228 27.75 20.04 16.77
CA VAL A 228 29.15 19.85 16.38
C VAL A 228 29.81 21.17 15.98
N GLU A 229 29.08 22.08 15.32
CA GLU A 229 29.61 23.41 14.94
C GLU A 229 29.82 24.37 16.13
N VAL A 230 29.18 24.10 17.28
CA VAL A 230 29.26 24.96 18.48
C VAL A 230 30.38 24.52 19.45
N LYS A 231 31.07 23.41 19.18
CA LYS A 231 32.23 22.92 19.96
C LYS A 231 33.54 23.13 19.22
#